data_AF-A0A521LLM1-F1
#
_entry.id   AF-A0A521LLM1-F1
#
_cell.length_a   1.000
_cell.length_b   1.000
_cell.length_c   1.000
_cell.angle_alpha   90.00
_cell.angle_beta   90.00
_cell.angle_gamma   90.00
#
_symmetry.space_group_name_H-M   'P 1'
#
loop_
_entity.id
_entity.type
_entity.pdbx_description
1 polymer ?
#
loop_
_entity_poly.entity_id
_entity_poly.type
_entity_poly.pdbx_seq_one_letter_code
_entity_poly.pdbx_strand_id
1 'polypeptide(L)' 'MAVAAAAAVLSGSPAAAEDRELQSILDKQACVAERIGRTELSSTVVAYEVTCRGSGRVLTIVCVDTDCRRQPRPRDDEEK' A
#
# COMPACT_ATOMS: atom_id res chain seq x y z
N MET A 1 -16.94 -34.42 -1.06
CA MET A 1 -17.01 -33.17 -1.82
C MET A 1 -16.95 -32.01 -0.83
N ALA A 2 -15.91 -31.19 -0.90
CA ALA A 2 -15.92 -29.77 -0.53
C ALA A 2 -14.51 -29.21 -0.77
N VAL A 3 -14.31 -28.60 -1.93
CA VAL A 3 -13.10 -27.82 -2.22
C VAL A 3 -13.35 -26.46 -1.58
N ALA A 4 -12.75 -26.20 -0.42
CA ALA A 4 -12.78 -24.87 0.18
C ALA A 4 -11.81 -23.99 -0.62
N ALA A 5 -12.33 -23.34 -1.66
CA ALA A 5 -11.64 -22.27 -2.34
C ALA A 5 -11.43 -21.15 -1.32
N ALA A 6 -10.18 -20.97 -0.87
CA ALA A 6 -9.77 -19.79 -0.13
C ALA A 6 -9.92 -18.59 -1.07
N ALA A 7 -11.09 -17.97 -1.06
CA ALA A 7 -11.28 -16.66 -1.62
C ALA A 7 -10.37 -15.72 -0.82
N ALA A 8 -9.23 -15.37 -1.40
CA ALA A 8 -8.42 -14.25 -0.96
C ALA A 8 -9.32 -13.00 -1.05
N VAL A 9 -9.96 -12.68 0.07
CA VAL A 9 -10.66 -11.43 0.27
C VAL A 9 -9.62 -10.34 0.09
N LEU A 10 -9.60 -9.73 -1.10
CA LEU A 10 -9.01 -8.40 -1.30
C LEU A 10 -9.81 -7.45 -0.42
N SER A 11 -9.41 -7.41 0.84
CA SER A 11 -9.86 -6.48 1.85
C SER A 11 -9.19 -5.15 1.55
N GLY A 12 -9.57 -4.55 0.41
CA GLY A 12 -9.34 -3.13 0.17
C GLY A 12 -10.14 -2.39 1.23
N SER A 13 -9.53 -2.22 2.41
CA SER A 13 -10.15 -1.52 3.53
C SER A 13 -10.57 -0.14 3.04
N PRO A 14 -11.85 0.26 3.15
CA PRO A 14 -12.32 1.58 2.76
C PRO A 14 -11.56 2.71 3.47
N ALA A 15 -10.95 2.42 4.63
CA ALA A 15 -10.05 3.33 5.34
C ALA A 15 -8.91 3.88 4.44
N ALA A 16 -8.34 3.06 3.56
CA ALA A 16 -7.26 3.49 2.68
C ALA A 16 -7.72 4.49 1.60
N ALA A 17 -8.98 4.40 1.17
CA ALA A 17 -9.55 5.32 0.19
C ALA A 17 -9.90 6.68 0.85
N GLU A 18 -10.09 6.72 2.17
CA GLU A 18 -10.41 7.93 2.94
C GLU A 18 -9.17 8.64 3.51
N ASP A 19 -8.01 7.99 3.55
CA ASP A 19 -6.77 8.57 4.05
C ASP A 19 -6.26 9.68 3.12
N ARG A 20 -6.58 10.94 3.46
CA ARG A 20 -6.20 12.15 2.70
C ARG A 20 -4.67 12.29 2.56
N GLU A 21 -3.92 11.85 3.56
CA GLU A 21 -2.46 11.77 3.56
C GLU A 21 -1.95 10.78 2.50
N LEU A 22 -2.55 9.59 2.42
CA LEU A 22 -2.20 8.57 1.43
C LEU A 22 -2.42 9.11 0.01
N GLN A 23 -3.57 9.71 -0.25
CA GLN A 23 -3.87 10.31 -1.56
C GLN A 23 -2.88 11.42 -1.93
N SER A 24 -2.51 12.28 -0.98
CA SER A 24 -1.50 13.34 -1.18
C SER A 24 -0.13 12.78 -1.58
N ILE A 25 0.27 11.66 -0.97
CA ILE A 25 1.52 10.99 -1.35
C ILE A 25 1.43 10.42 -2.77
N LEU A 26 0.32 9.78 -3.11
CA LEU A 26 0.12 9.19 -4.44
C LEU A 26 0.13 10.25 -5.55
N ASP A 27 -0.55 11.37 -5.33
CA ASP A 27 -0.57 12.52 -6.24
C ASP A 27 0.84 13.09 -6.48
N LYS A 28 1.61 13.30 -5.40
CA LYS A 28 3.02 13.73 -5.49
C LYS A 28 3.91 12.73 -6.23
N GLN A 29 3.54 11.46 -6.28
CA GLN A 29 4.28 10.42 -7.00
C GLN A 29 3.75 10.19 -8.43
N ALA A 30 2.76 10.98 -8.88
CA ALA A 30 2.03 10.76 -10.13
C ALA A 30 1.56 9.30 -10.27
N CYS A 31 1.13 8.70 -9.15
CA CYS A 31 0.71 7.31 -9.07
C CYS A 31 -0.81 7.22 -8.97
N VAL A 32 -1.44 6.66 -9.98
CA VAL A 32 -2.85 6.26 -9.90
C VAL A 32 -2.90 4.84 -9.32
N ALA A 33 -3.45 4.68 -8.12
CA ALA A 33 -3.55 3.38 -7.48
C ALA A 33 -4.44 2.42 -8.30
N GLU A 34 -3.87 1.30 -8.72
CA GLU A 34 -4.60 0.18 -9.33
C GLU A 34 -5.00 -0.85 -8.27
N ARG A 35 -4.09 -1.13 -7.34
CA ARG A 35 -4.32 -2.00 -6.17
C ARG A 35 -3.68 -1.39 -4.94
N ILE A 36 -4.34 -1.53 -3.80
CA ILE A 36 -3.84 -1.09 -2.49
C ILE A 36 -3.95 -2.29 -1.55
N GLY A 37 -2.82 -2.80 -1.09
CA GLY A 37 -2.73 -3.72 0.04
C GLY A 37 -2.58 -2.92 1.33
N ARG A 38 -3.33 -3.30 2.37
CA ARG A 38 -3.20 -2.70 3.72
C ARG A 38 -2.78 -3.80 4.68
N THR A 39 -1.72 -3.54 5.42
CA THR A 39 -1.15 -4.43 6.44
C THR A 39 -1.05 -3.66 7.74
N GLU A 40 -1.86 -4.05 8.73
CA GLU A 40 -1.76 -3.48 10.07
C GLU A 40 -0.59 -4.15 10.81
N LEU A 41 0.43 -3.36 11.14
CA LEU A 41 1.62 -3.83 11.86
C LEU A 41 1.45 -3.67 13.38
N SER A 42 0.69 -2.67 13.80
CA SER A 42 0.27 -2.47 15.19
C SER A 42 -0.96 -1.57 15.26
N SER A 43 -1.51 -1.35 16.46
CA SER A 43 -2.66 -0.46 16.68
C SER A 43 -2.45 0.98 16.20
N THR A 44 -1.19 1.41 16.03
CA THR A 44 -0.85 2.75 15.54
C THR A 44 -0.02 2.70 14.26
N VAL A 45 0.32 1.54 13.72
CA VAL A 45 1.19 1.45 12.53
C VAL A 45 0.51 0.62 11.45
N VAL A 46 0.29 1.25 10.30
CA VAL A 46 -0.33 0.66 9.12
C VAL A 46 0.61 0.81 7.93
N ALA A 47 0.91 -0.28 7.25
CA ALA A 47 1.62 -0.27 5.98
C ALA A 47 0.63 -0.40 4.82
N TYR A 48 0.85 0.38 3.77
CA TYR A 48 0.11 0.38 2.52
C TYR A 48 1.07 0.03 1.38
N GLU A 49 0.72 -1.00 0.62
CA GLU A 49 1.39 -1.37 -0.63
C GLU A 49 0.52 -0.98 -1.81
N VAL A 50 0.90 0.08 -2.51
CA VAL A 50 0.14 0.62 -3.62
C VAL A 50 0.80 0.25 -4.93
N THR A 51 0.08 -0.47 -5.78
CA THR A 51 0.51 -0.76 -7.16
C THR A 51 -0.04 0.33 -8.07
N CYS A 52 0.85 1.08 -8.73
CA CYS A 52 0.49 2.15 -9.66
C CYS A 52 0.10 1.59 -11.03
N ARG A 53 -1.05 2.03 -11.53
CA ARG A 53 -1.57 1.70 -12.86
C ARG A 53 -0.59 2.11 -13.96
N GLY A 54 -0.50 1.28 -15.01
CA GLY A 54 0.26 1.55 -16.23
C GLY A 54 1.78 1.41 -16.11
N SER A 55 2.36 1.63 -14.93
CA SER A 55 3.80 1.47 -14.69
C SER A 55 4.18 0.18 -13.96
N GLY A 56 3.21 -0.48 -13.31
CA GLY A 56 3.48 -1.63 -12.44
C GLY A 56 4.35 -1.29 -11.23
N ARG A 57 4.61 -0.01 -10.96
CA ARG A 57 5.43 0.43 -9.84
C ARG A 57 4.67 0.20 -8.54
N VAL A 58 5.27 -0.54 -7.63
CA VAL A 58 4.80 -0.65 -6.24
C VAL A 58 5.40 0.46 -5.38
N LEU A 59 4.56 1.14 -4.61
CA LEU A 59 4.92 2.12 -3.59
C LEU A 59 4.55 1.56 -2.23
N THR A 60 5.52 1.54 -1.31
CA THR A 60 5.27 1.20 0.09
C THR A 60 5.15 2.49 0.88
N ILE A 61 4.03 2.66 1.57
CA ILE A 61 3.71 3.84 2.39
C ILE A 61 3.40 3.33 3.79
N VAL A 62 4.06 3.87 4.80
CA VAL A 62 3.82 3.49 6.19
C VAL A 62 3.23 4.69 6.91
N CYS A 63 2.11 4.48 7.56
CA CYS A 63 1.43 5.45 8.39
C CYS A 63 1.61 5.08 9.84
N VAL A 64 2.08 6.04 10.64
CA VAL A 64 2.20 5.94 12.09
C VAL A 64 1.23 6.94 12.69
N ASP A 65 0.19 6.44 13.34
CA ASP A 65 -0.96 7.20 13.82
C ASP A 65 -1.63 7.95 12.67
N THR A 66 -1.35 9.25 12.53
CA THR A 66 -1.88 10.14 11.50
C THR A 66 -0.83 10.64 10.51
N ASP A 67 0.46 10.32 10.70
CA ASP A 67 1.56 10.74 9.83
C ASP A 67 1.91 9.61 8.86
N CYS A 68 1.72 9.84 7.56
CA CYS A 68 2.08 8.89 6.52
C CYS A 68 3.36 9.29 5.81
N ARG A 69 4.27 8.31 5.65
CA ARG A 69 5.53 8.49 4.93
C ARG A 69 5.68 7.40 3.88
N ARG A 70 6.02 7.82 2.66
CA ARG A 70 6.52 6.87 1.65
C ARG A 70 7.82 6.29 2.18
N GLN A 71 7.89 4.96 2.25
CA GLN A 71 9.16 4.30 2.50
C GLN A 71 10.00 4.38 1.22
N PRO A 72 11.27 4.81 1.31
CA PRO A 72 12.19 4.60 0.20
C PRO A 72 12.14 3.12 -0.12
N ARG A 73 12.00 2.75 -1.40
CA ARG A 73 12.23 1.36 -1.75
C ARG A 73 13.59 0.99 -1.17
N PRO A 74 13.75 -0.19 -0.53
CA PRO A 74 15.10 -0.70 -0.41
C PRO A 74 15.68 -0.57 -1.82
N ARG A 75 16.75 0.21 -1.96
CA ARG A 75 17.61 0.05 -3.11
C ARG A 75 17.92 -1.44 -3.03
N ASP A 76 17.39 -2.23 -3.97
CA ASP A 76 18.07 -3.46 -4.34
C ASP A 76 19.53 -3.06 -4.39
N ASP A 77 20.30 -3.58 -3.44
CA ASP A 77 21.72 -3.35 -3.32
C ASP A 77 22.27 -3.34 -4.73
N GLU A 78 22.93 -2.24 -5.10
CA GLU A 78 23.91 -2.26 -6.16
C GLU A 78 24.84 -3.42 -5.81
N GLU A 79 24.55 -4.57 -6.41
CA GLU A 79 25.42 -5.72 -6.49
C GLU A 79 26.81 -5.19 -6.84
N LYS A 80 27.72 -5.25 -5.88
CA LYS A 80 29.14 -5.05 -6.16
C LYS A 80 30.02 -5.93 -5.29
#